data_AF-Q5JHK9-F1
#
_entry.id   AF-Q5JHK9-F1
#
_cell.length_a   1.000
_cell.length_b   1.000
_cell.length_c   1.000
_cell.angle_alpha   90.00
_cell.angle_beta   90.00
_cell.angle_gamma   90.00
#
_symmetry.space_group_name_H-M   'P 1'
#
loop_
_entity.id
_entity.type
_entity.pdbx_description
1 polymer ?
#
loop_
_entity_poly.entity_id
_entity_poly.type
_entity_poly.pdbx_seq_one_letter_code
_entity_poly.pdbx_strand_id
1 'polypeptide(L)'
;MFEMEKVLYVIPNLEYHKGFFKSALVNLVVTDEKIIVAHVKKEMIQKAREEAKERGDGFFKRLASGWTMHERYYDMSPEDVLKESPENFSIPLNGIKEVKLKGGNVDEGKKEEMEIRWKEKSKFSGSMNQREIKKKLSDLGVKVKGGGLFGF
;
A
#
# COMPACT_ATOMS: atom_id res chain seq x y z
N MET A 1 -20.32 -16.28 13.82
CA MET A 1 -20.42 -14.98 13.12
C MET A 1 -19.17 -14.89 12.27
N PHE A 2 -19.28 -14.95 10.95
CA PHE A 2 -18.10 -14.73 10.09
C PHE A 2 -17.86 -13.23 10.08
N GLU A 3 -16.76 -12.77 10.67
CA GLU A 3 -16.37 -11.37 10.56
C GLU A 3 -15.98 -11.12 9.10
N MET A 4 -16.60 -10.12 8.47
CA MET A 4 -16.19 -9.67 7.14
C MET A 4 -14.84 -8.97 7.26
N GLU A 5 -13.86 -9.42 6.47
CA GLU A 5 -12.54 -8.81 6.33
C GLU A 5 -12.65 -7.30 6.04
N LYS A 6 -11.84 -6.48 6.72
CA LYS A 6 -11.90 -5.02 6.63
C LYS A 6 -10.57 -4.40 6.28
N VAL A 7 -10.62 -3.31 5.51
CA VAL A 7 -9.45 -2.47 5.25
C VAL A 7 -9.12 -1.65 6.50
N LEU A 8 -7.90 -1.82 7.03
CA LEU A 8 -7.44 -1.19 8.27
C LEU A 8 -6.50 -0.01 8.01
N TYR A 9 -5.73 -0.09 6.92
CA TYR A 9 -4.75 0.92 6.56
C TYR A 9 -4.35 0.82 5.09
N VAL A 10 -3.97 1.94 4.49
CA VAL A 10 -3.49 1.99 3.10
C VAL A 10 -2.15 2.72 3.06
N ILE A 11 -1.15 2.09 2.45
CA ILE A 11 0.15 2.70 2.16
C ILE A 11 0.18 3.08 0.69
N PRO A 12 0.04 4.37 0.35
CA PRO A 12 -0.17 4.77 -1.03
C PRO A 12 1.14 4.98 -1.80
N ASN A 13 1.01 4.97 -3.13
CA ASN A 13 1.98 5.50 -4.08
C ASN A 13 3.40 4.91 -3.94
N LEU A 14 3.49 3.60 -3.75
CA LEU A 14 4.77 2.90 -3.68
C LEU A 14 5.19 2.38 -5.05
N GLU A 15 6.48 2.32 -5.29
CA GLU A 15 7.08 1.62 -6.40
C GLU A 15 7.35 0.17 -5.98
N TYR A 16 6.62 -0.78 -6.58
CA TYR A 16 6.87 -2.21 -6.43
C TYR A 16 7.98 -2.65 -7.40
N HIS A 17 9.07 -3.18 -6.88
CA HIS A 17 10.23 -3.63 -7.66
C HIS A 17 10.06 -5.07 -8.11
N LYS A 18 9.61 -5.28 -9.35
CA LYS A 18 9.44 -6.60 -9.97
C LYS A 18 10.73 -6.98 -10.72
N GLY A 19 11.68 -7.56 -10.01
CA GLY A 19 12.99 -7.96 -10.55
C GLY A 19 13.97 -6.79 -10.72
N PHE A 20 15.00 -6.96 -11.55
CA PHE A 20 16.17 -6.06 -11.59
C PHE A 20 15.95 -4.73 -12.34
N PHE A 21 14.88 -4.59 -13.14
CA PHE A 21 14.69 -3.42 -14.03
C PHE A 21 13.25 -2.89 -14.16
N LYS A 22 12.23 -3.55 -13.59
CA LYS A 22 10.83 -3.12 -13.74
C LYS A 22 10.26 -2.71 -12.39
N SER A 23 9.69 -1.51 -12.34
CA SER A 23 8.87 -1.05 -11.22
C SER A 23 7.44 -0.78 -11.67
N ALA A 24 6.49 -0.96 -10.75
CA ALA A 24 5.08 -0.62 -10.96
C ALA A 24 4.60 0.28 -9.82
N LEU A 25 3.74 1.25 -10.12
CA LEU A 25 3.08 2.04 -9.10
C LEU A 25 1.99 1.21 -8.43
N VAL A 26 2.03 1.07 -7.12
CA VAL A 26 1.10 0.27 -6.34
C VAL A 26 0.65 1.01 -5.07
N ASN A 27 -0.53 0.64 -4.58
CA ASN A 27 -0.97 0.93 -3.22
C ASN A 27 -1.00 -0.39 -2.44
N LEU A 28 -0.56 -0.36 -1.18
CA LEU A 28 -0.69 -1.51 -0.30
C LEU A 28 -1.90 -1.31 0.58
N VAL A 29 -2.91 -2.16 0.41
CA VAL A 29 -4.13 -2.14 1.21
C VAL A 29 -3.99 -3.22 2.28
N VAL A 30 -3.84 -2.81 3.52
CA VAL A 30 -3.67 -3.67 4.69
C VAL A 30 -5.04 -3.96 5.28
N THR A 31 -5.37 -5.24 5.38
CA THR A 31 -6.59 -5.74 6.03
C THR A 31 -6.24 -6.47 7.33
N ASP A 32 -7.27 -6.97 8.02
CA ASP A 32 -7.15 -7.87 9.17
C ASP A 32 -6.64 -9.28 8.81
N GLU A 33 -6.67 -9.69 7.53
CA GLU A 33 -6.23 -11.02 7.10
C GLU A 33 -5.04 -11.03 6.13
N LYS A 34 -4.89 -10.01 5.28
CA LYS A 34 -3.86 -9.97 4.23
C LYS A 34 -3.43 -8.54 3.88
N ILE A 35 -2.36 -8.44 3.09
CA ILE A 35 -1.96 -7.20 2.41
C ILE A 35 -2.24 -7.38 0.93
N ILE A 36 -3.06 -6.51 0.35
CA ILE A 36 -3.33 -6.49 -1.09
C ILE A 36 -2.40 -5.50 -1.76
N VAL A 37 -1.67 -5.95 -2.76
CA VAL A 37 -0.83 -5.13 -3.62
C VAL A 37 -1.67 -4.67 -4.83
N ALA A 38 -2.28 -3.50 -4.70
CA ALA A 38 -3.15 -2.92 -5.72
C ALA A 38 -2.34 -2.12 -6.75
N HIS A 39 -2.24 -2.62 -7.98
CA HIS A 39 -1.54 -1.95 -9.08
C HIS A 39 -2.33 -0.74 -9.57
N VAL A 40 -1.66 0.41 -9.63
CA VAL A 40 -2.25 1.66 -10.09
C VAL A 40 -1.93 1.85 -11.57
N LYS A 41 -2.94 1.69 -12.42
CA LYS A 41 -2.82 1.97 -13.86
C LYS A 41 -3.17 3.42 -14.15
N LYS A 42 -2.54 3.99 -15.19
CA LYS A 42 -2.84 5.36 -15.66
C LYS A 42 -4.32 5.56 -16.00
N GLU A 43 -4.98 4.52 -16.51
CA GLU A 43 -6.41 4.52 -16.83
C GLU A 43 -7.28 4.65 -15.58
N MET A 44 -6.90 4.02 -14.47
CA MET A 44 -7.62 4.14 -13.20
C MET A 44 -7.51 5.56 -12.64
N ILE A 45 -6.32 6.19 -12.78
CA ILE A 45 -6.10 7.59 -12.40
C ILE A 45 -7.00 8.53 -13.20
N GLN A 46 -7.13 8.29 -14.51
CA GLN A 46 -8.02 9.08 -15.36
C GLN A 46 -9.49 8.86 -15.00
N LYS A 47 -9.92 7.60 -14.85
CA LYS A 47 -11.29 7.24 -14.52
C LYS A 47 -11.75 7.85 -13.20
N ALA A 48 -10.94 7.76 -12.13
CA ALA A 48 -11.37 8.38 -10.87
C ALA A 48 -11.33 9.92 -10.91
N ARG A 49 -10.48 10.52 -11.76
CA ARG A 49 -10.53 11.97 -12.00
C ARG A 49 -11.82 12.36 -12.72
N GLU A 50 -12.32 11.54 -13.64
CA GLU A 50 -13.59 11.75 -14.34
C GLU A 50 -14.79 11.57 -13.41
N GLU A 51 -14.88 10.43 -12.70
CA GLU A 51 -15.93 10.15 -11.71
C GLU A 51 -16.01 11.24 -10.62
N ALA A 52 -14.84 11.75 -10.21
CA ALA A 52 -14.77 12.81 -9.22
C ALA A 52 -15.25 14.19 -9.74
N LYS A 53 -15.09 14.46 -11.04
CA LYS A 53 -15.63 15.66 -11.69
C LYS A 53 -17.14 15.58 -11.84
N GLU A 54 -17.67 14.38 -12.14
CA GLU A 54 -19.10 14.16 -12.34
C GLU A 54 -19.90 14.21 -11.04
N ARG A 55 -19.38 13.68 -9.93
CA ARG A 55 -20.11 13.58 -8.66
C ARG A 55 -20.16 14.87 -7.82
N GLY A 56 -19.36 15.89 -8.14
CA GLY A 56 -19.47 17.26 -7.59
C GLY A 56 -19.18 17.46 -6.09
N ASP A 57 -19.14 16.41 -5.29
CA ASP A 57 -19.03 16.46 -3.83
C ASP A 57 -17.60 16.76 -3.31
N GLY A 58 -17.52 17.34 -2.11
CA GLY A 58 -16.25 17.79 -1.51
C GLY A 58 -15.22 16.68 -1.24
N PHE A 59 -15.66 15.44 -1.00
CA PHE A 59 -14.81 14.26 -0.90
C PHE A 59 -14.26 13.84 -2.26
N PHE A 60 -15.10 13.85 -3.29
CA PHE A 60 -14.72 13.51 -4.65
C PHE A 60 -13.82 14.57 -5.30
N LYS A 61 -14.02 15.86 -5.04
CA LYS A 61 -13.08 16.92 -5.45
C LYS A 61 -11.65 16.68 -4.94
N ARG A 62 -11.48 16.05 -3.76
CA ARG A 62 -10.15 15.64 -3.27
C ARG A 62 -9.59 14.48 -4.09
N LEU A 63 -10.41 13.47 -4.41
CA LEU A 63 -10.03 12.37 -5.32
C LEU A 63 -9.62 12.88 -6.72
N ALA A 64 -10.28 13.93 -7.24
CA ALA A 64 -9.94 14.57 -8.53
C ALA A 64 -8.51 15.15 -8.58
N SER A 65 -7.92 15.49 -7.43
CA SER A 65 -6.51 15.92 -7.37
C SER A 65 -5.52 14.80 -7.73
N GLY A 66 -5.97 13.55 -7.70
CA GLY A 66 -5.16 12.34 -7.92
C GLY A 66 -4.31 11.92 -6.72
N TRP A 67 -4.08 12.82 -5.75
CA TRP A 67 -3.26 12.54 -4.56
C TRP A 67 -3.94 11.65 -3.53
N THR A 68 -5.28 11.70 -3.42
CA THR A 68 -6.04 10.92 -2.42
C THR A 68 -6.77 9.71 -2.99
N MET A 69 -6.45 9.29 -4.24
CA MET A 69 -7.06 8.11 -4.89
C MET A 69 -7.13 6.88 -3.98
N HIS A 70 -6.11 6.69 -3.15
CA HIS A 70 -5.98 5.56 -2.25
C HIS A 70 -7.03 5.54 -1.13
N GLU A 71 -7.65 6.68 -0.79
CA GLU A 71 -8.68 6.78 0.25
C GLU A 71 -9.93 5.97 -0.10
N ARG A 72 -10.25 5.81 -1.39
CA ARG A 72 -11.40 4.99 -1.83
C ARG A 72 -11.32 3.54 -1.38
N TYR A 73 -10.11 3.03 -1.09
CA TYR A 73 -9.92 1.67 -0.62
C TYR A 73 -10.51 1.43 0.77
N TYR A 74 -10.69 2.46 1.59
CA TYR A 74 -11.34 2.31 2.89
C TYR A 74 -12.84 2.00 2.77
N ASP A 75 -13.47 2.37 1.65
CA ASP A 75 -14.88 2.12 1.37
C ASP A 75 -15.12 0.90 0.46
N MET A 76 -14.05 0.24 0.01
CA MET A 76 -14.12 -0.95 -0.85
C MET A 76 -13.98 -2.23 -0.04
N SER A 77 -14.65 -3.30 -0.49
CA SER A 77 -14.37 -4.63 0.07
C SER A 77 -12.98 -5.11 -0.38
N PRO A 78 -12.22 -5.83 0.47
CA PRO A 78 -10.94 -6.42 0.09
C PRO A 78 -11.01 -7.28 -1.18
N GLU A 79 -12.14 -7.95 -1.43
CA GLU A 79 -12.36 -8.72 -2.66
C GLU A 79 -12.45 -7.82 -3.89
N ASP A 80 -13.17 -6.70 -3.80
CA ASP A 80 -13.29 -5.76 -4.92
C ASP A 80 -11.94 -5.12 -5.24
N VAL A 81 -11.15 -4.77 -4.23
CA VAL A 81 -9.78 -4.28 -4.41
C VAL A 81 -8.93 -5.29 -5.17
N LEU A 82 -9.03 -6.57 -4.82
CA LEU A 82 -8.28 -7.63 -5.50
C LEU A 82 -8.75 -7.83 -6.95
N LYS A 83 -10.05 -7.67 -7.22
CA LYS A 83 -10.65 -7.83 -8.56
C LYS A 83 -10.46 -6.61 -9.47
N GLU A 84 -10.04 -5.46 -8.95
CA GLU A 84 -9.83 -4.25 -9.76
C GLU A 84 -8.84 -4.42 -10.91
N SER A 85 -7.83 -5.27 -10.74
CA SER A 85 -6.82 -5.52 -11.77
C SER A 85 -6.29 -6.94 -11.64
N PRO A 86 -6.08 -7.66 -12.76
CA PRO A 86 -5.53 -9.02 -12.74
C PRO A 86 -4.07 -9.08 -12.23
N GLU A 87 -3.39 -7.93 -12.16
CA GLU A 87 -2.04 -7.83 -11.59
C GLU A 87 -2.06 -7.70 -10.07
N ASN A 88 -3.22 -7.40 -9.47
CA ASN A 88 -3.36 -7.31 -8.03
C ASN A 88 -3.19 -8.69 -7.42
N PHE A 89 -2.46 -8.75 -6.31
CA PHE A 89 -2.26 -9.99 -5.59
C PHE A 89 -2.30 -9.72 -4.09
N SER A 90 -2.60 -10.75 -3.30
CA SER A 90 -2.63 -10.68 -1.86
C SER A 90 -1.46 -11.45 -1.22
N ILE A 91 -1.00 -10.92 -0.10
CA ILE A 91 0.00 -11.49 0.78
C ILE A 91 -0.71 -11.82 2.10
N PRO A 92 -1.04 -13.09 2.38
CA PRO A 92 -1.67 -13.48 3.65
C PRO A 92 -0.77 -13.09 4.84
N LEU A 93 -1.34 -12.48 5.89
CA LEU A 93 -0.56 -12.03 7.04
C LEU A 93 0.17 -13.19 7.73
N ASN A 94 -0.50 -14.34 7.86
CA ASN A 94 0.08 -15.57 8.42
C ASN A 94 1.25 -16.14 7.58
N GLY A 95 1.36 -15.77 6.31
CA GLY A 95 2.45 -16.15 5.42
C GLY A 95 3.65 -15.22 5.48
N ILE A 96 3.53 -14.07 6.16
CA ILE A 96 4.61 -13.10 6.28
C ILE A 96 5.59 -13.55 7.37
N LYS A 97 6.82 -13.82 6.96
CA LYS A 97 7.92 -14.17 7.87
C LYS A 97 8.50 -12.93 8.55
N GLU A 98 8.61 -11.83 7.80
CA GLU A 98 9.26 -10.61 8.26
C GLU A 98 8.94 -9.44 7.31
N VAL A 99 8.69 -8.26 7.86
CA VAL A 99 8.71 -6.98 7.14
C VAL A 99 9.91 -6.18 7.60
N LYS A 100 10.74 -5.70 6.67
CA LYS A 100 11.86 -4.79 6.95
C LYS A 100 11.58 -3.41 6.39
N LEU A 101 11.70 -2.40 7.23
CA LEU A 101 11.64 -0.99 6.86
C LEU A 101 13.04 -0.40 6.91
N LYS A 102 13.48 0.26 5.84
CA LYS A 102 14.76 0.97 5.75
C LYS A 102 14.50 2.44 5.48
N GLY A 103 15.10 3.31 6.30
CA GLY A 103 15.02 4.75 6.10
C GLY A 103 15.58 5.17 4.74
N GLY A 104 15.00 6.22 4.18
CA GLY A 104 15.59 6.94 3.07
C GLY A 104 16.69 7.89 3.54
N ASN A 105 17.47 8.42 2.61
CA ASN A 105 18.39 9.52 2.84
C ASN A 105 18.04 10.62 1.83
N VAL A 106 17.46 11.72 2.32
CA VAL A 106 17.00 12.83 1.49
C VAL A 106 18.16 13.48 0.75
N ASP A 107 19.32 13.63 1.41
CA ASP A 107 20.51 14.25 0.83
C ASP A 107 21.11 13.41 -0.31
N GLU A 108 20.93 12.09 -0.25
CA GLU A 108 21.38 11.16 -1.30
C GLU A 108 20.28 10.80 -2.31
N GLY A 109 19.09 11.43 -2.22
CA GLY A 109 17.94 11.10 -3.06
C GLY A 109 17.40 9.67 -2.88
N LYS A 110 17.78 9.00 -1.78
CA LYS A 110 17.33 7.63 -1.48
C LYS A 110 15.94 7.68 -0.85
N LYS A 111 14.97 7.06 -1.54
CA LYS A 111 13.62 6.84 -1.01
C LYS A 111 13.66 5.83 0.13
N GLU A 112 12.65 5.88 0.99
CA GLU A 112 12.42 4.83 1.98
C GLU A 112 12.11 3.51 1.28
N GLU A 113 12.51 2.39 1.88
CA GLU A 113 12.27 1.06 1.34
C GLU A 113 11.53 0.17 2.34
N MET A 114 10.68 -0.69 1.81
CA MET A 114 10.05 -1.79 2.55
C MET A 114 10.30 -3.11 1.83
N GLU A 115 10.69 -4.13 2.58
CA GLU A 115 10.81 -5.51 2.09
C GLU A 115 9.88 -6.42 2.88
N ILE A 116 8.96 -7.09 2.19
CA ILE A 116 8.09 -8.12 2.77
C ILE A 116 8.64 -9.49 2.37
N ARG A 117 9.04 -10.28 3.35
CA ARG A 117 9.47 -11.68 3.18
C ARG A 117 8.31 -12.60 3.52
N TRP A 118 7.87 -13.35 2.54
CA TRP A 118 6.76 -14.30 2.63
C TRP A 118 7.16 -15.58 1.88
N LYS A 119 6.32 -16.09 0.95
CA LYS A 119 6.73 -17.16 0.01
C LYS A 119 7.93 -16.74 -0.84
N GLU A 120 8.00 -15.45 -1.15
CA GLU A 120 9.05 -14.80 -1.91
C GLU A 120 9.45 -13.48 -1.23
N LYS A 121 10.28 -12.67 -1.89
CA LYS A 121 10.67 -11.35 -1.40
C LYS A 121 10.01 -10.29 -2.28
N SER A 122 9.12 -9.48 -1.69
CA SER A 122 8.50 -8.33 -2.35
C SER A 122 9.14 -7.04 -1.83
N LYS A 123 9.67 -6.20 -2.73
CA LYS A 123 10.36 -4.95 -2.37
C LYS A 123 9.58 -3.75 -2.88
N PHE A 124 9.45 -2.74 -2.03
CA PHE A 124 8.73 -1.50 -2.30
C PHE A 124 9.61 -0.30 -1.93
N SER A 125 9.46 0.82 -2.64
CA SER A 125 10.05 2.10 -2.25
C SER A 125 9.08 3.25 -2.46
N GLY A 126 9.20 4.31 -1.67
CA GLY A 126 8.30 5.46 -1.75
C GLY A 126 8.37 6.31 -0.50
N SER A 127 7.44 7.25 -0.35
CA SER A 127 7.23 7.95 0.92
C SER A 127 6.35 7.09 1.82
N MET A 128 6.83 6.80 3.02
CA MET A 128 6.24 5.84 3.95
C MET A 128 6.31 6.40 5.37
N ASN A 129 5.16 6.46 6.06
CA ASN A 129 5.17 6.69 7.50
C ASN A 129 5.64 5.40 8.21
N GLN A 130 6.95 5.17 8.29
CA GLN A 130 7.52 3.92 8.80
C GLN A 130 7.09 3.59 10.24
N ARG A 131 6.91 4.62 11.07
CA ARG A 131 6.46 4.46 12.45
C ARG A 131 5.02 3.93 12.50
N GLU A 132 4.15 4.50 11.68
CA GLU A 132 2.75 4.07 11.59
C GLU A 132 2.62 2.69 10.95
N ILE A 133 3.33 2.43 9.86
CA ILE A 133 3.38 1.10 9.21
C ILE A 133 3.85 0.05 10.21
N LYS A 134 4.93 0.33 10.94
CA LYS A 134 5.45 -0.58 11.97
C LYS A 134 4.40 -0.86 13.04
N LYS A 135 3.73 0.18 13.55
CA LYS A 135 2.67 0.04 14.56
C LYS A 135 1.54 -0.84 14.02
N LYS A 136 0.93 -0.45 12.89
CA LYS A 136 -0.22 -1.14 12.28
C LYS A 136 0.05 -2.60 11.98
N LEU A 137 1.19 -2.92 11.37
CA LEU A 137 1.55 -4.31 11.06
C LEU A 137 1.91 -5.12 12.32
N SER A 138 2.56 -4.51 13.32
CA SER A 138 2.86 -5.20 14.58
C SER A 138 1.59 -5.51 15.38
N ASP A 139 0.62 -4.59 15.38
CA ASP A 139 -0.69 -4.78 16.02
C ASP A 139 -1.45 -5.97 15.40
N LEU A 140 -1.16 -6.28 14.13
CA LEU A 140 -1.69 -7.44 13.39
C LEU A 140 -0.83 -8.72 13.56
N GLY A 141 0.13 -8.72 14.47
CA GLY A 141 1.02 -9.86 14.73
C GLY A 141 2.12 -10.07 13.70
N VAL A 142 2.30 -9.13 12.75
CA VAL A 142 3.38 -9.21 11.76
C VAL A 142 4.69 -8.76 12.38
N LYS A 143 5.74 -9.57 12.20
CA LYS A 143 7.09 -9.22 12.65
C LYS A 143 7.69 -8.11 11.78
N VAL A 144 7.79 -6.89 12.31
CA VAL A 144 8.41 -5.74 11.63
C VAL A 144 9.78 -5.40 12.23
N LYS A 145 10.80 -5.19 11.38
CA LYS A 145 12.13 -4.70 11.76
C LYS A 145 12.44 -3.34 11.10
N GLY A 146 13.25 -2.53 11.76
CA GLY A 146 13.57 -1.17 11.34
C GLY A 146 12.47 -0.16 11.70
N GLY A 147 12.39 0.95 10.98
CA GLY A 147 11.29 1.93 11.11
C GLY A 147 11.30 2.84 12.34
N GLY A 148 12.44 3.03 13.02
CA GLY A 148 12.58 4.09 14.05
C GLY A 148 13.81 4.01 14.97
N LEU A 149 14.38 5.20 15.24
CA LEU A 149 15.34 5.64 16.30
C LEU A 149 16.63 4.83 16.53
N PHE A 150 17.44 4.61 15.50
CA PHE A 150 18.89 4.47 15.71
C PHE A 150 19.63 5.26 14.63
N GLY A 151 19.61 6.58 14.80
CA GLY A 151 20.65 7.47 14.35
C GLY A 151 21.04 8.28 15.59
N PHE A 152 22.04 7.80 16.32
CA PHE A 152 22.85 8.66 17.18
C PHE A 152 23.75 9.50 16.28
#